data_AF-A0A9E5L0S4-F1
#
_entry.id   AF-A0A9E5L0S4-F1
#
_cell.length_a   1.000
_cell.length_b   1.000
_cell.length_c   1.000
_cell.angle_alpha   90.00
_cell.angle_beta   90.00
_cell.angle_gamma   90.00
#
_symmetry.space_group_name_H-M   'P 1'
#
loop_
_entity.id
_entity.type
_entity.pdbx_description
1 polymer ?
#
loop_
_entity_poly.entity_id
_entity_poly.type
_entity_poly.pdbx_seq_one_letter_code
_entity_poly.pdbx_strand_id
1 'polypeptide(L)'
;MIPLLTSLGIKMPKTFSKAITTPAATGECVSVLMDISFSKKQIEELVRKHNTCLVWGGGLDLAPADEKLIKAAYPLSMQSYSRTIVSIMAKKYAMGINHSLIDIPMGPTAKVPDMKTANKLKKQFIYVGQKL
;
A
#
# COMPACT_ATOMS: atom_id res chain seq x y z
N MET A 1 8.64 -6.48 10.35
CA MET A 1 9.14 -5.10 10.12
C MET A 1 8.35 -4.06 10.92
N ILE A 2 7.02 -3.94 10.74
CA ILE A 2 6.23 -2.87 11.38
C ILE A 2 6.38 -2.85 12.91
N PRO A 3 6.18 -3.97 13.66
CA PRO A 3 6.34 -3.96 15.12
C PRO A 3 7.72 -3.51 15.59
N LEU A 4 8.77 -3.85 14.84
CA LEU A 4 10.15 -3.51 15.14
C LEU A 4 10.44 -2.02 14.96
N LEU A 5 9.92 -1.39 13.91
CA LEU A 5 10.09 0.05 13.72
C LEU A 5 9.26 0.83 14.76
N THR A 6 8.08 0.33 15.09
CA THR A 6 7.19 1.00 16.05
C THR A 6 7.67 0.87 17.48
N SER A 7 8.37 -0.22 17.82
CA SER A 7 9.05 -0.36 19.12
C SER A 7 10.20 0.63 19.29
N LEU A 8 10.74 1.17 18.20
CA LEU A 8 11.73 2.25 18.20
C LEU A 8 11.10 3.65 18.20
N GLY A 9 9.77 3.75 18.38
CA GLY A 9 9.04 5.02 18.41
C GLY A 9 8.69 5.58 17.03
N ILE A 10 8.98 4.87 15.95
CA ILE A 10 8.65 5.32 14.59
C ILE A 10 7.16 5.11 14.32
N LYS A 11 6.46 6.18 13.94
CA LYS A 11 5.05 6.12 13.55
C LYS A 11 4.91 5.51 12.15
N MET A 12 4.29 4.33 12.05
CA MET A 12 4.19 3.56 10.81
C MET A 12 2.77 2.99 10.62
N PRO A 13 1.77 3.81 10.28
CA PRO A 13 0.41 3.34 10.00
C PRO A 13 0.39 2.60 8.66
N LYS A 14 0.03 1.31 8.69
CA LYS A 14 0.06 0.45 7.50
C LYS A 14 -1.36 0.09 7.07
N THR A 15 -1.71 0.59 5.89
CA THR A 15 -2.89 0.13 5.14
C THR A 15 -2.52 -0.96 4.15
N PHE A 16 -3.45 -1.88 3.89
CA PHE A 16 -3.37 -2.91 2.85
C PHE A 16 -4.66 -3.02 2.04
N SER A 17 -4.52 -3.44 0.79
CA SER A 17 -5.63 -3.81 -0.09
C SER A 17 -5.85 -5.32 -0.02
N LYS A 18 -7.02 -5.78 -0.49
CA LYS A 18 -7.28 -7.22 -0.67
C LYS A 18 -6.36 -7.80 -1.72
N ALA A 19 -6.10 -9.10 -1.58
CA ALA A 19 -5.45 -9.87 -2.62
C ALA A 19 -6.23 -9.80 -3.95
N ILE A 20 -5.50 -9.72 -5.06
CA ILE A 20 -6.08 -9.76 -6.43
C ILE A 20 -5.49 -10.95 -7.20
N THR A 21 -4.16 -11.05 -7.21
CA THR A 21 -3.38 -12.06 -7.97
C THR A 21 -2.60 -13.02 -7.07
N THR A 22 -2.71 -12.87 -5.75
CA THR A 22 -2.00 -13.66 -4.73
C THR A 22 -3.03 -14.47 -3.93
N PRO A 23 -2.69 -15.66 -3.40
CA PRO A 23 -3.61 -16.45 -2.58
C PRO A 23 -4.00 -15.76 -1.25
N ALA A 24 -3.08 -14.99 -0.65
CA ALA A 24 -3.37 -14.14 0.50
C ALA A 24 -2.48 -12.89 0.45
N ALA A 25 -2.99 -11.73 0.87
CA ALA A 25 -2.22 -10.54 1.11
C ALA A 25 -2.06 -10.31 2.63
N THR A 26 -1.34 -9.24 3.00
CA THR A 26 -1.07 -8.92 4.40
C THR A 26 -2.33 -8.89 5.25
N GLY A 27 -3.44 -8.39 4.70
CA GLY A 27 -4.70 -8.25 5.41
C GLY A 27 -5.33 -9.58 5.77
N GLU A 28 -5.42 -10.50 4.80
CA GLU A 28 -5.97 -11.83 5.02
C GLU A 28 -5.13 -12.65 6.00
N CYS A 29 -3.80 -12.46 6.00
CA CYS A 29 -2.93 -13.13 6.98
C CYS A 29 -3.18 -12.64 8.41
N VAL A 30 -3.33 -11.33 8.60
CA VAL A 30 -3.48 -10.77 9.95
C VAL A 30 -4.91 -10.80 10.47
N SER A 31 -5.91 -10.91 9.60
CA SER A 31 -7.33 -11.01 10.00
C SER A 31 -7.66 -12.28 10.77
N VAL A 32 -6.78 -13.29 10.72
CA VAL A 32 -6.94 -14.53 11.49
C VAL A 32 -6.76 -14.28 13.00
N LEU A 33 -6.02 -13.23 13.38
CA LEU A 33 -5.64 -12.96 14.77
C LEU A 33 -6.21 -11.65 15.31
N MET A 34 -6.68 -10.75 14.46
CA MET A 34 -7.19 -9.45 14.87
C MET A 34 -8.16 -8.86 13.86
N ASP A 35 -8.99 -7.93 14.33
CA ASP A 35 -9.81 -7.13 13.44
C ASP A 35 -8.94 -6.24 12.56
N ILE A 36 -9.37 -6.08 11.31
CA ILE A 36 -8.68 -5.29 10.28
C ILE A 36 -9.51 -4.10 9.76
N SER A 37 -10.77 -4.02 10.16
CA SER A 37 -11.74 -3.03 9.67
C SER A 37 -12.11 -2.08 10.80
N PHE A 38 -11.75 -0.81 10.64
CA PHE A 38 -11.97 0.22 11.65
C PHE A 38 -12.44 1.51 10.99
N SER A 39 -13.21 2.31 11.73
CA SER A 39 -13.54 3.68 11.32
C SER A 39 -12.31 4.58 11.34
N LYS A 40 -12.37 5.70 10.61
CA LYS A 40 -11.31 6.71 10.60
C LYS A 40 -10.89 7.14 12.01
N LYS A 41 -11.87 7.42 12.88
CA LYS A 41 -11.63 7.84 14.27
C LYS A 41 -10.87 6.77 15.06
N GLN A 42 -11.28 5.50 14.94
CA GLN A 42 -10.59 4.38 15.59
C GLN A 42 -9.15 4.23 15.07
N ILE A 43 -8.91 4.45 13.78
CA ILE A 43 -7.56 4.40 13.21
C ILE A 43 -6.67 5.51 13.75
N GLU A 44 -7.19 6.73 13.83
CA GLU A 44 -6.47 7.86 14.44
C GLU A 44 -6.10 7.56 15.90
N GLU A 45 -7.01 6.95 16.66
CA GLU A 45 -6.78 6.54 18.04
C GLU A 45 -5.72 5.43 18.15
N LEU A 46 -5.79 4.40 17.30
CA LEU A 46 -4.79 3.32 17.23
C LEU A 46 -3.40 3.87 16.94
N VAL A 47 -3.29 4.74 15.93
CA VAL A 47 -2.02 5.34 15.53
C VAL A 47 -1.48 6.28 16.62
N ARG A 48 -2.35 7.00 17.33
CA ARG A 48 -1.95 7.83 18.48
C ARG A 48 -1.44 7.01 19.66
N LYS A 49 -2.08 5.87 19.96
CA LYS A 49 -1.76 5.04 21.12
C LYS A 49 -0.58 4.10 20.88
N HIS A 50 -0.48 3.52 19.68
CA HIS A 50 0.45 2.43 19.39
C HIS A 50 1.50 2.80 18.34
N ASN A 51 1.51 4.04 17.84
CA ASN A 51 2.36 4.48 16.71
C ASN A 51 2.12 3.70 15.40
N THR A 52 1.11 2.83 15.34
CA THR A 52 0.84 1.99 14.18
C THR A 52 -0.59 1.50 14.14
N CYS A 53 -0.97 1.00 12.99
CA CYS A 53 -2.18 0.26 12.75
C CYS A 53 -1.94 -0.69 11.56
N LEU A 54 -2.70 -1.78 11.52
CA LEU A 54 -2.71 -2.75 10.44
C LEU A 54 -4.16 -2.89 9.98
N VAL A 55 -4.53 -2.11 8.96
CA VAL A 55 -5.94 -1.94 8.60
C VAL A 55 -6.19 -2.09 7.11
N TRP A 56 -7.38 -2.59 6.79
CA TRP A 56 -7.86 -2.69 5.43
C TRP A 56 -8.28 -1.33 4.89
N GLY A 57 -7.64 -0.91 3.80
CA GLY A 57 -7.85 0.42 3.20
C GLY A 57 -9.18 0.59 2.45
N GLY A 58 -9.85 -0.51 2.07
CA GLY A 58 -11.04 -0.46 1.20
C GLY A 58 -12.30 0.12 1.86
N GLY A 59 -12.30 0.31 3.19
CA GLY A 59 -13.38 0.98 3.91
C GLY A 59 -13.12 2.45 4.20
N LEU A 60 -11.97 3.00 3.80
CA LEU A 60 -11.47 4.30 4.29
C LEU A 60 -11.55 5.45 3.28
N ASP A 61 -12.15 5.24 2.11
CA ASP A 61 -12.26 6.21 1.01
C ASP A 61 -10.98 7.04 0.78
N LEU A 62 -9.82 6.38 0.89
CA LEU A 62 -8.50 7.04 0.84
C LEU A 62 -8.16 7.54 -0.57
N ALA A 63 -8.68 6.86 -1.59
CA ALA A 63 -8.46 7.21 -2.99
C ALA A 63 -9.65 6.69 -3.84
N PRO A 64 -10.85 7.30 -3.75
CA PRO A 64 -12.06 6.83 -4.44
C PRO A 64 -11.88 6.70 -5.95
N ALA A 65 -11.15 7.64 -6.54
CA ALA A 65 -10.85 7.65 -7.97
C ALA A 65 -10.01 6.43 -8.37
N ASP A 66 -9.02 6.04 -7.56
CA ASP A 66 -8.17 4.87 -7.80
C ASP A 66 -9.02 3.59 -7.86
N GLU A 67 -9.95 3.43 -6.92
CA GLU A 67 -10.82 2.25 -6.88
C GLU A 67 -11.72 2.15 -8.12
N LYS A 68 -12.32 3.26 -8.55
CA LYS A 68 -13.13 3.30 -9.79
C LYS A 68 -12.30 2.94 -11.02
N LEU A 69 -11.08 3.47 -11.12
CA LEU A 69 -10.17 3.13 -12.21
C LEU A 69 -9.78 1.63 -12.16
N ILE A 70 -9.57 1.05 -10.97
CA ILE A 70 -9.26 -0.39 -10.80
C ILE A 70 -10.40 -1.25 -11.35
N LYS A 71 -11.65 -0.93 -10.99
CA LYS A 71 -12.82 -1.65 -11.49
C LYS A 71 -12.94 -1.62 -13.01
N ALA A 72 -12.65 -0.48 -13.65
CA ALA A 72 -12.73 -0.35 -15.10
C ALA A 72 -11.59 -1.04 -15.86
N ALA A 73 -10.36 -0.94 -15.38
CA ALA A 73 -9.18 -1.38 -16.14
C ALA A 73 -8.71 -2.80 -15.81
N TYR A 74 -9.12 -3.38 -14.67
CA TYR A 74 -8.77 -4.76 -14.31
C TYR A 74 -9.30 -5.79 -15.31
N PRO A 75 -10.58 -5.76 -15.75
CA PRO A 75 -11.11 -6.71 -16.73
C PRO A 75 -10.42 -6.64 -18.10
N LEU A 76 -9.87 -5.47 -18.44
CA LEU A 76 -9.18 -5.22 -19.70
C LEU A 76 -7.70 -5.60 -19.67
N SER A 77 -7.20 -6.14 -18.55
CA SER A 77 -5.77 -6.39 -18.33
C SER A 77 -4.87 -5.15 -18.53
N MET A 78 -5.45 -3.94 -18.41
CA MET A 78 -4.73 -2.67 -18.57
C MET A 78 -4.08 -2.26 -17.25
N GLN A 79 -3.00 -2.95 -16.89
CA GLN A 79 -2.17 -2.65 -15.71
C GLN A 79 -0.81 -2.11 -16.15
N SER A 80 -0.74 -0.81 -16.45
CA SER A 80 0.54 -0.15 -16.66
C SER A 80 1.25 0.11 -15.32
N TYR A 81 2.58 0.00 -15.33
CA TYR A 81 3.39 0.29 -14.15
C TYR A 81 3.17 1.70 -13.58
N SER A 82 3.09 2.72 -14.46
CA SER A 82 2.86 4.10 -14.04
C SER A 82 1.58 4.25 -13.24
N ARG A 83 0.52 3.56 -13.66
CA ARG A 83 -0.76 3.56 -12.95
C ARG A 83 -0.67 2.87 -11.60
N THR A 84 0.01 1.72 -11.52
CA THR A 84 0.25 1.03 -10.24
C THR A 84 1.00 1.93 -9.26
N ILE A 85 1.98 2.69 -9.75
CA ILE A 85 2.72 3.67 -8.94
C ILE A 85 1.79 4.76 -8.41
N VAL A 86 1.00 5.38 -9.27
CA VAL A 86 0.04 6.43 -8.87
C VAL A 86 -0.96 5.90 -7.84
N SER A 87 -1.52 4.71 -8.07
CA SER A 87 -2.41 4.03 -7.13
C SER A 87 -1.77 3.87 -5.75
N ILE A 88 -0.56 3.30 -5.70
CA ILE A 88 0.15 3.08 -4.44
C ILE A 88 0.41 4.41 -3.74
N MET A 89 0.99 5.38 -4.44
CA MET A 89 1.41 6.66 -3.86
C MET A 89 0.22 7.50 -3.38
N ALA A 90 -0.90 7.53 -4.11
CA ALA A 90 -2.11 8.26 -3.71
C ALA A 90 -2.61 7.81 -2.33
N LYS A 91 -2.64 6.49 -2.07
CA LYS A 91 -3.03 5.94 -0.76
C LYS A 91 -2.03 6.25 0.35
N LYS A 92 -0.73 6.40 0.03
CA LYS A 92 0.29 6.81 1.03
C LYS A 92 0.16 8.28 1.36
N TYR A 93 -0.04 9.12 0.36
CA TYR A 93 -0.28 10.54 0.53
C TYR A 93 -1.56 10.81 1.35
N ALA A 94 -2.67 10.14 1.03
CA ALA A 94 -3.93 10.27 1.78
C ALA A 94 -3.81 9.86 3.26
N MET A 95 -2.89 8.94 3.58
CA MET A 95 -2.57 8.53 4.95
C MET A 95 -1.58 9.45 5.67
N GLY A 96 -1.12 10.53 5.03
CA GLY A 96 -0.16 11.48 5.59
C GLY A 96 1.26 10.90 5.72
N ILE A 97 1.62 9.91 4.91
CA ILE A 97 2.95 9.28 4.97
C ILE A 97 4.00 10.24 4.37
N ASN A 98 4.99 10.61 5.16
CA ASN A 98 6.11 11.47 4.74
C ASN A 98 7.35 10.69 4.26
N HIS A 99 7.51 9.43 4.68
CA HIS A 99 8.60 8.56 4.26
C HIS A 99 8.03 7.20 3.88
N SER A 100 8.38 6.72 2.68
CA SER A 100 7.91 5.43 2.16
C SER A 100 9.09 4.56 1.73
N LEU A 101 9.10 3.32 2.20
CA LEU A 101 9.97 2.27 1.68
C LEU A 101 9.17 1.40 0.71
N ILE A 102 9.65 1.30 -0.53
CA ILE A 102 9.00 0.50 -1.57
C ILE A 102 9.84 -0.74 -1.83
N ASP A 103 9.24 -1.90 -1.57
CA ASP A 103 9.78 -3.20 -1.95
C ASP A 103 9.37 -3.52 -3.40
N ILE A 104 10.33 -3.96 -4.22
CA ILE A 104 10.13 -4.32 -5.63
C ILE A 104 10.68 -5.74 -5.84
N PRO A 105 9.89 -6.78 -5.52
CA PRO A 105 10.30 -8.16 -5.74
C PRO A 105 10.50 -8.43 -7.23
N MET A 106 11.61 -9.10 -7.56
CA MET A 106 11.98 -9.46 -8.93
C MET A 106 12.04 -10.96 -9.10
N GLY A 107 11.70 -11.43 -10.30
CA GLY A 107 11.85 -12.84 -10.67
C GLY A 107 11.09 -13.21 -11.93
N PRO A 108 11.33 -14.40 -12.50
CA PRO A 108 10.75 -14.82 -13.79
C PRO A 108 9.21 -14.81 -13.80
N THR A 109 8.59 -15.08 -12.66
CA THR A 109 7.13 -15.11 -12.47
C THR A 109 6.60 -13.91 -11.68
N ALA A 110 7.47 -12.99 -11.27
CA ALA A 110 7.09 -11.79 -10.55
C ALA A 110 6.53 -10.73 -11.51
N LYS A 111 5.81 -9.74 -10.94
CA LYS A 111 5.32 -8.58 -11.72
C LYS A 111 6.46 -7.75 -12.32
N VAL A 112 7.66 -7.86 -11.78
CA VAL A 112 8.87 -7.19 -12.26
C VAL A 112 9.88 -8.28 -12.64
N PRO A 113 10.14 -8.49 -13.93
CA PRO A 113 10.93 -9.64 -14.38
C PRO A 113 12.43 -9.46 -14.14
N ASP A 114 12.92 -8.21 -14.18
CA ASP A 114 14.36 -7.92 -14.19
C ASP A 114 14.73 -6.60 -13.48
N MET A 115 16.02 -6.46 -13.22
CA MET A 115 16.62 -5.29 -12.56
C MET A 115 16.49 -4.00 -13.40
N LYS A 116 16.42 -4.12 -14.74
CA LYS A 116 16.26 -2.95 -15.63
C LYS A 116 14.87 -2.31 -15.42
N THR A 117 13.84 -3.15 -15.34
CA THR A 117 12.46 -2.76 -15.07
C THR A 117 12.34 -2.24 -13.64
N ALA A 118 12.92 -2.92 -12.65
CA ALA A 118 12.92 -2.44 -11.27
C ALA A 118 13.55 -1.04 -11.13
N ASN A 119 14.68 -0.79 -11.81
CA ASN A 119 15.32 0.53 -11.81
C ASN A 119 14.46 1.61 -12.48
N LYS A 120 13.69 1.27 -13.53
CA LYS A 120 12.71 2.18 -14.12
C LYS A 120 11.62 2.55 -13.12
N LEU A 121 11.06 1.55 -12.42
CA LEU A 121 10.04 1.77 -11.39
C LEU A 121 10.58 2.60 -10.23
N LYS A 122 11.79 2.30 -9.75
CA LYS A 122 12.49 3.08 -8.71
C LYS A 122 12.52 4.56 -9.06
N LYS A 123 12.96 4.92 -10.27
CA LYS A 123 13.00 6.32 -10.73
C LYS A 123 11.61 6.96 -10.72
N GLN A 124 10.58 6.23 -11.17
CA GLN A 124 9.21 6.73 -11.19
C GLN A 124 8.62 6.90 -9.78
N PHE A 125 8.84 5.95 -8.86
CA PHE A 125 8.44 6.07 -7.46
C PHE A 125 9.09 7.28 -6.78
N ILE A 126 10.41 7.46 -6.96
CA ILE A 126 11.14 8.63 -6.42
C ILE A 126 10.59 9.93 -7.01
N TYR A 127 10.40 9.98 -8.34
CA TYR A 127 9.87 11.17 -9.00
C TYR A 127 8.50 11.57 -8.45
N VAL A 128 7.56 10.62 -8.33
CA VAL A 128 6.23 10.90 -7.77
C VAL A 128 6.34 11.29 -6.29
N GLY A 129 7.15 10.59 -5.50
CA GLY A 129 7.33 10.88 -4.08
C GLY A 129 7.94 12.26 -3.78
N GLN A 130 8.75 12.80 -4.69
CA GLN A 130 9.31 14.16 -4.57
C GLN A 130 8.33 15.28 -4.95
N LYS A 131 7.20 14.93 -5.58
CA LYS A 131 6.19 15.88 -6.07
C LYS A 131 4.93 15.93 -5.19
N LEU A 132 4.82 15.02 -4.23
CA LEU A 132 3.76 14.91 -3.24
C LEU A 132 4.25 15.48 -1.91
#